data_AF-A0ABD3GBX4-F1
#
_entry.id   AF-A0ABD3GBX4-F1
#
_cell.length_a   1.000
_cell.length_b   1.000
_cell.length_c   1.000
_cell.angle_alpha   90.00
_cell.angle_beta   90.00
_cell.angle_gamma   90.00
#
_symmetry.space_group_name_H-M   'P 1'
#
loop_
_entity.id
_entity.type
_entity.pdbx_description
1 polymer ?
#
loop_
_entity_poly.entity_id
_entity_poly.type
_entity_poly.pdbx_seq_one_letter_code
_entity_poly.pdbx_strand_id
1 'polypeptide(L)'
;MASFREFSRTESWGSEVWKALCKVRETTPLVQCITNFISMHIVANSLLADGASPAMVHAVEEILEFTSLSSALCINIVLGLPDSQLKNVSS
;
A
#
# COMPACT_ATOMS: atom_id res chain seq x y z
N MET A 1 -36.06 6.13 -19.24
CA MET A 1 -36.02 5.09 -18.20
C MET A 1 -35.06 3.99 -18.67
N ALA A 2 -33.77 4.17 -18.44
CA ALA A 2 -32.76 3.16 -18.80
C ALA A 2 -32.80 2.04 -17.77
N SER A 3 -33.03 0.83 -18.27
CA SER A 3 -33.06 -0.43 -17.52
C SER A 3 -31.77 -0.61 -16.72
N PHE A 4 -31.95 -0.76 -15.41
CA PHE A 4 -30.96 -1.25 -14.44
C PHE A 4 -30.61 -2.69 -14.83
N ARG A 5 -29.74 -2.85 -15.83
CA ARG A 5 -29.30 -4.17 -16.30
C ARG A 5 -28.60 -4.89 -15.16
N GLU A 6 -29.24 -5.96 -14.75
CA GLU A 6 -28.74 -7.13 -14.03
C GLU A 6 -27.24 -7.12 -13.74
N PHE A 7 -26.89 -6.87 -12.48
CA PHE A 7 -25.62 -7.30 -11.91
C PHE A 7 -25.65 -8.83 -11.70
N SER A 8 -25.84 -9.58 -12.78
CA SER A 8 -25.70 -11.04 -12.79
C SER A 8 -24.22 -11.37 -13.01
N ARG A 9 -23.43 -11.34 -11.94
CA ARG A 9 -22.13 -12.00 -11.89
C ARG A 9 -21.89 -12.54 -10.49
N THR A 10 -22.45 -13.71 -10.21
CA THR A 10 -21.88 -14.65 -9.24
C THR A 10 -20.62 -15.29 -9.85
N GLU A 11 -19.64 -14.46 -10.22
CA GLU A 11 -18.24 -14.89 -10.24
C GLU A 11 -17.83 -15.03 -8.77
N SER A 12 -17.16 -16.13 -8.42
CA SER A 12 -16.73 -16.37 -7.04
C SER A 12 -15.57 -15.43 -6.70
N TRP A 13 -15.88 -14.18 -6.37
CA TRP A 13 -14.92 -13.14 -5.98
C TRP A 13 -13.99 -13.63 -4.86
N GLY A 14 -14.47 -14.52 -3.98
CA GLY A 14 -13.67 -15.15 -2.92
C GLY A 14 -12.52 -16.00 -3.47
N SER A 15 -12.75 -16.78 -4.53
CA SER A 15 -11.69 -17.59 -5.18
C SER A 15 -10.63 -16.69 -5.83
N GLU A 16 -11.05 -15.60 -6.47
CA GLU A 16 -10.13 -14.65 -7.11
C GLU A 16 -9.27 -13.90 -6.10
N VAL A 17 -9.89 -13.41 -5.01
CA VAL A 17 -9.18 -12.77 -3.90
C VAL A 17 -8.19 -13.72 -3.25
N TRP A 18 -8.59 -14.98 -3.02
CA TRP A 18 -7.70 -15.98 -2.44
C TRP A 18 -6.47 -16.23 -3.32
N LYS A 19 -6.67 -16.39 -4.64
CA LYS A 19 -5.55 -16.55 -5.59
C LYS A 19 -4.61 -15.34 -5.58
N ALA A 20 -5.14 -14.12 -5.51
CA ALA A 20 -4.33 -12.91 -5.43
C ALA A 20 -3.51 -12.86 -4.14
N LEU A 21 -4.11 -13.18 -2.98
CA LEU A 21 -3.40 -13.24 -1.70
C LEU A 21 -2.32 -14.32 -1.67
N CYS A 22 -2.60 -15.52 -2.21
CA CYS A 22 -1.58 -16.57 -2.37
C CYS A 22 -0.38 -16.05 -3.17
N LYS A 23 -0.63 -15.36 -4.28
CA LYS A 23 0.45 -14.80 -5.11
C LYS A 23 1.29 -13.77 -4.37
N VAL A 24 0.68 -12.88 -3.58
CA VAL A 24 1.41 -11.93 -2.72
C VAL A 24 2.34 -12.67 -1.77
N ARG A 25 1.83 -13.68 -1.06
CA ARG A 25 2.61 -14.47 -0.10
C ARG A 25 3.72 -15.29 -0.76
N GLU A 26 3.48 -15.82 -1.95
CA GLU A 26 4.48 -16.56 -2.73
C GLU A 26 5.61 -15.66 -3.21
N THR A 27 5.30 -14.46 -3.70
CA THR A 27 6.30 -13.56 -4.27
C THR A 27 6.96 -12.64 -3.24
N THR A 28 6.35 -12.46 -2.06
CA THR A 28 6.78 -11.52 -1.01
C THR A 28 7.22 -10.17 -1.60
N PRO A 29 6.32 -9.46 -2.34
CA PRO A 29 6.71 -8.33 -3.15
C PRO A 29 7.28 -7.20 -2.30
N LEU A 30 8.35 -6.56 -2.80
CA LEU A 30 8.91 -5.37 -2.18
C LEU A 30 8.04 -4.16 -2.53
N VAL A 31 7.45 -3.53 -1.52
CA VAL A 31 6.56 -2.38 -1.67
C VAL A 31 7.25 -1.13 -1.16
N GLN A 32 7.62 -0.23 -2.07
CA GLN A 32 8.10 1.09 -1.68
C GLN A 32 6.95 1.89 -1.09
N CYS A 33 7.15 2.43 0.10
CA CYS A 33 6.15 3.18 0.83
C CYS A 33 6.63 4.61 1.01
N ILE A 34 5.91 5.54 0.39
CA ILE A 34 6.03 6.98 0.60
C ILE A 34 4.80 7.40 1.41
N THR A 35 4.94 7.45 2.72
CA THR A 35 3.82 7.67 3.65
C THR A 35 4.22 8.60 4.78
N ASN A 36 3.25 9.15 5.48
CA ASN A 36 3.51 9.99 6.63
C ASN A 36 3.88 9.14 7.87
N PHE A 37 4.52 9.78 8.85
CA PHE A 37 4.95 9.13 10.10
C PHE A 37 3.80 8.50 10.91
N ILE A 38 2.60 9.07 10.87
CA ILE A 38 1.43 8.55 11.61
C ILE A 38 0.99 7.21 11.01
N SER A 39 0.92 7.13 9.68
CA SER A 39 0.42 5.96 8.96
C SER A 39 1.48 4.89 8.72
N MET A 40 2.77 5.21 8.89
CA MET A 40 3.88 4.32 8.56
C MET A 40 3.76 2.93 9.21
N HIS A 41 3.52 2.87 10.51
CA HIS A 41 3.43 1.60 11.24
C HIS A 41 2.22 0.76 10.81
N ILE A 42 1.08 1.41 10.57
CA ILE A 42 -0.13 0.72 10.11
C ILE A 42 0.11 0.14 8.71
N VAL A 43 0.68 0.93 7.80
CA VAL A 43 1.02 0.48 6.45
C VAL A 43 2.02 -0.67 6.46
N ALA A 44 3.10 -0.56 7.26
CA ALA A 44 4.09 -1.64 7.41
C ALA A 44 3.45 -2.94 7.89
N ASN A 45 2.70 -2.88 8.99
CA ASN A 45 2.13 -4.07 9.60
C ASN A 45 1.05 -4.71 8.74
N SER A 46 0.24 -3.92 8.03
CA SER A 46 -0.72 -4.45 7.07
C SER A 46 -0.03 -5.20 5.94
N LEU A 47 1.01 -4.60 5.34
CA LEU A 47 1.78 -5.25 4.27
C LEU A 47 2.47 -6.54 4.76
N LEU A 48 3.05 -6.52 5.96
CA LEU A 48 3.64 -7.71 6.58
C LEU A 48 2.60 -8.80 6.85
N ALA A 49 1.42 -8.45 7.34
CA ALA A 49 0.33 -9.40 7.60
C ALA A 49 -0.20 -10.03 6.30
N ASP A 50 -0.21 -9.27 5.21
CA ASP A 50 -0.56 -9.76 3.87
C ASP A 50 0.54 -10.64 3.25
N GLY A 51 1.77 -10.58 3.78
CA GLY A 51 2.93 -11.35 3.31
C GLY A 51 3.79 -10.61 2.28
N ALA A 52 3.68 -9.28 2.21
CA ALA A 52 4.56 -8.42 1.42
C ALA A 52 5.72 -7.88 2.27
N SER A 53 6.71 -7.25 1.62
CA SER A 53 7.85 -6.62 2.27
C SER A 53 7.79 -5.10 2.11
N PRO A 54 7.46 -4.34 3.17
CA PRO A 54 7.43 -2.88 3.10
C PRO A 54 8.85 -2.28 3.17
N ALA A 55 9.10 -1.26 2.35
CA ALA A 55 10.29 -0.43 2.42
C ALA A 55 9.93 1.06 2.50
N MET A 56 10.25 1.67 3.63
CA MET A 56 9.89 3.06 3.94
C MET A 56 10.97 4.02 3.43
N VAL A 57 10.79 4.55 2.22
CA VAL A 57 11.80 5.42 1.55
C VAL A 57 11.39 6.88 1.70
N HIS A 58 12.18 7.64 2.45
CA HIS A 58 11.94 9.06 2.73
C HIS A 58 12.99 9.99 2.11
N ALA A 59 14.15 9.45 1.72
CA ALA A 59 15.18 10.22 1.03
C ALA A 59 14.78 10.42 -0.44
N VAL A 60 14.58 11.66 -0.85
CA VAL A 60 14.11 12.01 -2.20
C VAL A 60 15.11 11.53 -3.26
N GLU A 61 16.39 11.54 -2.92
CA GLU A 61 17.51 11.11 -3.74
C GLU A 61 17.45 9.61 -4.09
N GLU A 62 16.88 8.80 -3.21
CA GLU A 62 16.81 7.34 -3.35
C GLU A 62 15.49 6.87 -3.99
N ILE A 63 14.48 7.74 -4.08
CA ILE A 63 13.12 7.36 -4.54
C ILE A 63 13.15 6.76 -5.95
N LEU A 64 13.87 7.39 -6.88
CA LEU A 64 13.88 6.98 -8.29
C LEU A 64 14.57 5.62 -8.48
N GLU A 65 15.71 5.43 -7.83
CA GLU A 65 16.44 4.17 -7.86
C GLU A 65 15.62 3.05 -7.21
N PHE A 66 15.04 3.34 -6.05
CA PHE A 66 14.25 2.36 -5.31
C PHE A 66 12.95 1.98 -6.05
N THR A 67 12.31 2.92 -6.74
CA THR A 67 11.09 2.65 -7.54
C THR A 67 11.36 1.56 -8.57
N SER A 68 12.53 1.59 -9.22
CA SER A 68 12.94 0.61 -10.23
C SER A 68 13.17 -0.80 -9.67
N LEU A 69 13.48 -0.91 -8.38
CA LEU A 69 13.70 -2.17 -7.67
C LEU A 69 12.43 -2.70 -7.02
N SER A 70 11.46 -1.82 -6.74
CA SER A 70 10.21 -2.17 -6.07
C SER A 70 9.24 -2.92 -7.00
N SER A 71 8.51 -3.88 -6.43
CA SER A 71 7.42 -4.55 -7.14
C SER A 71 6.14 -3.70 -7.19
N ALA A 72 6.00 -2.75 -6.26
CA ALA A 72 4.89 -1.83 -6.18
C ALA A 72 5.26 -0.55 -5.40
N LEU A 73 4.50 0.52 -5.63
CA LEU A 73 4.64 1.80 -4.97
C LEU A 73 3.34 2.18 -4.24
N CYS A 74 3.42 2.38 -2.93
CA CYS A 74 2.36 2.87 -2.07
C CYS A 74 2.64 4.33 -1.71
N ILE A 75 1.79 5.25 -2.20
CA ILE A 75 1.89 6.68 -1.90
C ILE A 75 0.68 7.11 -1.08
N ASN A 76 0.92 7.63 0.11
CA ASN A 76 -0.08 8.30 0.91
C ASN A 76 0.12 9.82 0.82
N ILE A 77 -0.65 10.48 -0.04
CA ILE A 77 -0.62 11.93 -0.22
C ILE A 77 -1.48 12.57 0.87
N VAL A 78 -0.88 12.89 2.01
CA VAL A 78 -1.51 13.80 2.98
C VAL A 78 -1.24 15.24 2.57
N LEU A 79 -2.29 16.06 2.54
CA LEU A 79 -2.19 17.52 2.42
C LEU A 79 -1.52 18.07 3.69
N GLY A 80 -0.19 18.21 3.62
CA GLY A 80 0.61 19.21 4.32
C GLY A 80 0.46 19.28 5.84
N LEU A 81 1.17 18.41 6.55
CA LEU A 81 1.89 18.88 7.73
C LEU A 81 3.37 18.56 7.50
N PRO A 82 4.25 19.57 7.45
CA PRO A 82 5.68 19.31 7.38
C PRO A 82 6.11 18.51 8.62
N ASP A 83 7.09 17.62 8.48
CA ASP A 83 7.56 16.71 9.54
C ASP A 83 7.91 17.41 10.86
N SER A 84 8.26 18.70 10.80
CA SER A 84 8.50 19.56 11.95
C SER A 84 7.27 19.75 12.85
N GLN A 85 6.05 19.67 12.31
CA GLN A 85 4.80 19.84 13.05
C GLN A 85 4.27 18.52 13.62
N LEU A 86 4.73 17.36 13.12
CA LEU A 86 4.31 16.05 13.60
C LEU A 86 5.06 15.59 14.86
N LYS A 87 6.29 16.07 15.08
CA LYS A 87 7.10 15.75 16.28
C LYS A 87 6.49 16.24 17.60
N ASN A 88 5.52 17.15 17.55
CA ASN A 88 4.92 17.79 18.74
C ASN A 88 3.53 17.25 19.11
N VAL A 89 2.99 16.28 18.36
CA VAL A 89 1.61 15.77 18.59
C VAL A 89 1.61 14.49 19.43
N SER A 90 2.79 13.93 19.72
CA SER A 90 2.96 12.74 20.58
C SER A 90 3.38 13.09 22.01
N SER A 91 2.95 14.25 22.54
CA SER A 91 3.11 14.61 23.96
C SER A 91 1.83 14.35 24.73
#